data_AF-A0A0V1PRA7-F1
#
_entry.id   AF-A0A0V1PRA7-F1
#
_cell.length_a   1.000
_cell.length_b   1.000
_cell.length_c   1.000
_cell.angle_alpha   90.00
_cell.angle_beta   90.00
_cell.angle_gamma   90.00
#
_symmetry.space_group_name_H-M   'P 1'
#
loop_
_entity.id
_entity.type
_entity.pdbx_description
1 polymer ?
#
loop_
_entity_poly.entity_id
_entity_poly.type
_entity_poly.pdbx_seq_one_letter_code
_entity_poly.pdbx_strand_id
1 'polypeptide(L)'
;MGLAGTKVKQRFGLDPRNTNWSNNTSRFGHQYLEKMGWKPGKGLGLVEHATTSHVKVSIKDDNMGLGSKLAKKQKSDEFDSGECAGLDVFQRILGRLNGKEEQINKEIERKRKDTIINGKWGIQFIKGDVLQ
;
A
#
# COMPACT_ATOMS: atom_id res chain seq x y z
N MET A 1 -27.81 22.99 -14.77
CA MET A 1 -27.14 21.74 -15.18
C MET A 1 -26.60 21.07 -13.92
N GLY A 2 -27.17 19.94 -13.49
CA GLY A 2 -26.84 19.32 -12.20
C GLY A 2 -25.48 18.62 -12.24
N LEU A 3 -24.60 18.94 -11.27
CA LEU A 3 -23.24 18.41 -11.12
C LEU A 3 -23.16 17.00 -10.50
N ALA A 4 -24.29 16.29 -10.37
CA ALA A 4 -24.32 14.97 -9.76
C ALA A 4 -24.04 13.87 -10.80
N GLY A 5 -22.99 13.08 -10.59
CA GLY A 5 -22.65 11.93 -11.45
C GLY A 5 -23.71 10.82 -11.43
N THR A 6 -23.63 9.90 -12.40
CA THR A 6 -24.57 8.78 -12.52
C THR A 6 -24.47 7.82 -11.33
N LYS A 7 -25.61 7.52 -10.70
CA LYS A 7 -25.68 6.57 -9.59
C LYS A 7 -25.48 5.14 -10.09
N VAL A 8 -24.33 4.54 -9.81
CA VAL A 8 -24.06 3.13 -10.09
C VAL A 8 -24.49 2.27 -8.90
N LYS A 9 -25.34 1.27 -9.14
CA LYS A 9 -25.78 0.32 -8.10
C LYS A 9 -24.80 -0.86 -8.05
N GLN A 10 -23.94 -0.89 -7.04
CA GLN A 10 -23.04 -2.03 -6.82
C GLN A 10 -23.84 -3.24 -6.32
N ARG A 11 -23.81 -4.35 -7.06
CA ARG A 11 -24.41 -5.63 -6.62
C ARG A 11 -23.36 -6.43 -5.86
N PHE A 12 -23.61 -6.72 -4.59
CA PHE A 12 -22.81 -7.67 -3.83
C PHE A 12 -23.34 -9.09 -4.09
N GLY A 13 -22.42 -10.05 -4.25
CA GLY A 13 -22.77 -11.47 -4.31
C GLY A 13 -23.28 -12.00 -2.97
N LEU A 14 -23.73 -13.25 -2.93
CA LEU A 14 -24.25 -13.93 -1.74
C LEU A 14 -23.24 -13.99 -0.58
N ASP A 15 -21.94 -14.01 -0.89
CA ASP A 15 -20.87 -13.99 0.11
C ASP A 15 -19.74 -13.06 -0.35
N PRO A 16 -19.86 -11.75 -0.12
CA PRO A 16 -18.91 -10.76 -0.63
C PRO A 16 -17.54 -10.83 0.05
N ARG A 17 -17.42 -11.51 1.20
CA ARG A 17 -16.15 -11.70 1.93
C ARG A 17 -15.61 -13.13 1.83
N ASN A 18 -16.30 -14.00 1.10
CA ASN A 18 -15.97 -15.41 0.98
C ASN A 18 -15.71 -16.07 2.36
N THR A 19 -16.63 -15.87 3.32
CA THR A 19 -16.51 -16.38 4.70
C THR A 19 -17.35 -17.61 4.98
N ASN A 20 -18.31 -17.95 4.10
CA ASN A 20 -19.19 -19.08 4.29
C ASN A 20 -18.44 -20.41 4.30
N TRP A 21 -17.37 -20.54 3.50
CA TRP A 21 -16.56 -21.76 3.49
C TRP A 21 -15.55 -21.79 4.65
N SER A 22 -14.97 -20.64 5.03
CA SER A 22 -13.95 -20.56 6.08
C SER A 22 -14.55 -20.78 7.48
N ASN A 23 -15.79 -20.34 7.69
CA ASN A 23 -16.49 -20.46 8.96
C ASN A 23 -17.34 -21.74 9.05
N ASN A 24 -17.23 -22.64 8.07
CA ASN A 24 -18.02 -23.86 8.04
C ASN A 24 -17.40 -24.98 8.88
N THR A 25 -17.95 -25.17 10.08
CA THR A 25 -17.60 -26.22 11.05
C THR A 25 -18.16 -27.60 10.67
N SER A 26 -19.15 -27.69 9.77
CA SER A 26 -19.78 -28.98 9.43
C SER A 26 -19.01 -29.81 8.40
N ARG A 27 -17.91 -29.28 7.85
CA ARG A 27 -17.08 -30.00 6.88
C ARG A 27 -16.32 -31.15 7.53
N PHE A 28 -16.15 -32.23 6.77
CA PHE A 28 -15.44 -33.44 7.19
C PHE A 28 -14.08 -33.14 7.84
N GLY A 29 -13.24 -32.31 7.22
CA GLY A 29 -11.91 -31.99 7.77
C GLY A 29 -11.94 -31.29 9.12
N HIS A 30 -12.91 -30.39 9.33
CA HIS A 30 -13.09 -29.70 10.61
C HIS A 30 -13.48 -30.70 11.71
N GLN A 31 -14.53 -31.49 11.45
CA GLN A 31 -15.02 -32.50 12.40
C GLN A 31 -13.97 -33.57 12.69
N TYR A 32 -13.20 -33.97 11.68
CA TYR A 32 -12.16 -34.98 11.84
C TYR A 32 -10.99 -34.48 12.70
N LEU A 33 -10.56 -33.24 12.49
CA LEU A 33 -9.54 -32.61 13.34
C LEU A 33 -10.02 -32.45 14.79
N GLU A 34 -11.27 -32.00 14.98
CA GLU A 34 -11.86 -31.90 16.33
C GLU A 34 -11.91 -33.24 17.05
N LYS A 35 -12.27 -34.32 16.35
CA LYS A 35 -12.23 -35.69 16.89
C LYS A 35 -10.82 -36.13 17.29
N MET A 36 -9.79 -35.64 16.62
CA MET A 36 -8.38 -35.88 16.96
C MET A 36 -7.85 -34.96 18.08
N GLY A 37 -8.72 -34.16 18.70
CA GLY A 37 -8.37 -33.29 19.83
C GLY A 37 -7.86 -31.90 19.44
N TRP A 38 -7.86 -31.56 18.16
CA TRP A 38 -7.61 -30.19 17.71
C TRP A 38 -8.80 -29.29 18.06
N LYS A 39 -8.56 -28.01 18.37
CA LYS A 39 -9.61 -27.02 18.67
C LYS A 39 -9.50 -25.83 17.72
N PRO A 40 -10.62 -25.24 17.28
CA PRO A 40 -10.60 -24.03 16.48
C PRO A 40 -9.78 -22.93 17.14
N GLY A 41 -8.86 -22.32 16.38
CA GLY A 41 -7.96 -21.27 16.88
C GLY A 41 -6.64 -21.78 17.48
N LYS A 42 -6.46 -23.09 17.74
CA LYS A 42 -5.15 -23.65 18.08
C LYS A 42 -4.33 -23.97 16.82
N GLY A 43 -3.02 -23.74 16.89
CA GLY A 43 -2.06 -24.23 15.90
C GLY A 43 -1.95 -25.76 15.95
N LEU A 44 -1.39 -26.36 14.89
CA LEU A 44 -1.15 -27.80 14.81
C LEU A 44 0.29 -28.14 15.24
N GLY A 45 0.49 -29.34 15.79
CA GLY A 45 1.81 -29.86 16.20
C GLY A 45 2.02 -29.89 17.72
N LEU A 46 3.24 -30.24 18.14
CA LEU A 46 3.60 -30.30 19.57
C LEU A 46 3.70 -28.92 20.23
N VAL A 47 3.87 -27.87 19.42
CA VAL A 47 4.17 -26.52 19.89
C VAL A 47 2.90 -25.67 19.83
N GLU A 48 2.53 -25.05 20.95
CA GLU A 48 1.27 -24.29 21.05
C GLU A 48 1.24 -23.00 20.21
N HIS A 49 2.42 -22.43 19.91
CA HIS A 49 2.58 -21.21 19.09
C HIS A 49 2.77 -21.49 17.60
N ALA A 50 2.31 -22.65 17.12
CA ALA A 50 2.29 -22.97 15.69
C ALA A 50 1.33 -22.06 14.90
N THR A 51 1.58 -21.94 13.60
CA THR A 51 0.77 -21.10 12.71
C THR A 51 -0.70 -21.53 12.70
N THR A 52 -1.59 -20.59 12.99
CA THR A 52 -3.05 -20.80 13.04
C THR A 52 -3.75 -20.51 11.71
N SER A 53 -3.08 -19.80 10.80
CA SER A 53 -3.61 -19.41 9.50
C SER A 53 -2.81 -20.03 8.34
N HIS A 54 -3.47 -20.19 7.19
CA HIS A 54 -2.83 -20.62 5.95
C HIS A 54 -1.80 -19.60 5.42
N VAL A 55 -0.81 -20.09 4.68
CA VAL A 55 0.14 -19.24 3.96
C VAL A 55 -0.58 -18.52 2.82
N LYS A 56 -0.46 -17.20 2.76
CA LYS A 56 -1.01 -16.37 1.68
C LYS A 56 0.05 -16.20 0.60
N VAL A 57 -0.31 -16.55 -0.64
CA VAL A 57 0.55 -16.38 -1.80
C VAL A 57 0.01 -15.24 -2.65
N SER A 58 0.86 -14.26 -2.94
CA SER A 58 0.57 -13.26 -3.96
C SER A 58 0.86 -13.84 -5.33
N ILE A 59 -0.18 -14.04 -6.13
CA ILE A 59 -0.03 -14.46 -7.52
C ILE A 59 0.38 -13.23 -8.34
N LYS A 60 1.43 -13.39 -9.14
CA LYS A 60 1.85 -12.38 -10.11
C LYS A 60 1.02 -12.54 -11.37
N ASP A 61 0.29 -11.49 -11.71
CA ASP A 61 -0.59 -11.41 -12.89
C ASP A 61 -0.01 -10.53 -14.01
N ASP A 62 1.20 -10.01 -13.83
CA ASP A 62 1.88 -9.13 -14.78
C ASP A 62 3.18 -9.74 -15.36
N ASN A 63 3.70 -9.07 -16.40
CA ASN A 63 4.97 -9.41 -17.03
C ASN A 63 6.16 -8.61 -16.45
N MET A 64 5.97 -7.89 -15.34
CA MET A 64 7.01 -6.98 -14.80
C MET A 64 8.11 -7.74 -14.05
N GLY A 65 9.23 -7.09 -13.73
CA GLY A 65 10.28 -7.72 -12.91
C GLY A 65 9.79 -8.01 -11.49
N LEU A 66 10.35 -9.03 -10.82
CA LEU A 66 10.10 -9.25 -9.39
C LEU A 66 10.51 -8.00 -8.58
N GLY A 67 9.65 -7.57 -7.66
CA GLY A 67 9.86 -6.32 -6.90
C GLY A 67 9.45 -5.05 -7.65
N SER A 68 9.15 -5.12 -8.95
CA SER A 68 8.57 -4.01 -9.70
C SER A 68 7.08 -3.93 -9.39
N LYS A 69 6.72 -3.16 -8.37
CA LYS A 69 5.32 -2.79 -8.13
C LYS A 69 5.08 -1.48 -8.89
N LEU A 70 3.98 -1.41 -9.66
CA LEU A 70 3.47 -0.12 -10.10
C LEU A 70 3.38 0.76 -8.85
N ALA A 71 4.02 1.93 -8.84
CA ALA A 71 3.99 2.86 -7.72
C ALA A 71 2.52 3.10 -7.37
N LYS A 72 2.01 2.38 -6.36
CA LYS A 72 0.64 2.53 -5.93
C LYS A 72 0.62 3.89 -5.26
N LYS A 73 0.01 4.86 -5.93
CA LYS A 73 -0.31 6.20 -5.43
C LYS A 73 -1.26 6.19 -4.22
N GLN A 74 -1.38 5.06 -3.52
CA GLN A 74 -2.11 4.98 -2.27
C GLN A 74 -1.07 5.14 -1.16
N LYS A 75 -0.86 6.41 -0.78
CA LYS A 75 -0.22 6.77 0.50
C LYS A 75 -1.00 6.06 1.60
N SER A 76 -0.41 5.00 2.16
CA SER A 76 -0.96 4.36 3.36
C SER A 76 -0.55 5.11 4.63
N ASP A 77 0.58 5.81 4.54
CA ASP A 77 1.17 6.58 5.63
C ASP A 77 1.92 7.81 5.05
N GLU A 78 2.12 8.87 5.85
CA GLU A 78 2.87 10.06 5.42
C GLU A 78 4.34 9.73 5.08
N PHE A 79 4.81 8.58 5.59
CA PHE A 79 6.15 8.02 5.39
C PHE A 79 6.25 7.05 4.21
N ASP A 80 5.13 6.54 3.69
CA ASP A 80 5.09 5.55 2.61
C ASP A 80 4.69 6.25 1.31
N SER A 81 5.66 6.96 0.72
CA SER A 81 5.44 7.74 -0.50
C SER A 81 5.36 6.88 -1.77
N GLY A 82 5.55 5.56 -1.71
CA GLY A 82 5.51 4.67 -2.87
C GLY A 82 6.57 5.00 -3.95
N GLU A 83 7.47 5.94 -3.67
CA GLU A 83 8.61 6.28 -4.49
C GLU A 83 9.82 5.48 -3.99
N CYS A 84 10.62 4.95 -4.93
CA CYS A 84 11.74 4.04 -4.68
C CYS A 84 12.90 4.65 -3.85
N ALA A 85 12.72 5.80 -3.23
CA ALA A 85 13.77 6.51 -2.52
C ALA A 85 13.25 7.06 -1.19
N GLY A 86 13.43 6.28 -0.12
CA GLY A 86 13.40 6.77 1.27
C GLY A 86 14.51 7.78 1.60
N LEU A 87 15.06 8.48 0.60
CA LEU A 87 16.13 9.46 0.75
C LEU A 87 15.63 10.75 1.40
N ASP A 88 14.41 11.20 1.08
CA ASP A 88 13.78 12.36 1.72
C ASP A 88 13.58 12.12 3.23
N VAL A 89 13.14 10.91 3.56
CA VAL A 89 12.98 10.42 4.94
C VAL A 89 14.33 10.43 5.66
N PHE A 90 15.37 9.88 5.04
CA PHE A 90 16.70 9.83 5.62
C PHE A 90 17.26 11.24 5.84
N GLN A 91 17.05 12.16 4.89
CA GLN A 91 17.42 13.57 5.03
C GLN A 91 16.70 14.26 6.19
N ARG A 92 15.40 13.98 6.40
CA ARG A 92 14.65 14.52 7.55
C ARG A 92 15.21 14.02 8.88
N ILE A 93 15.57 12.74 8.98
CA ILE A 93 16.18 12.17 10.20
C ILE A 93 17.53 12.84 10.49
N LEU A 94 18.41 12.93 9.49
CA LEU A 94 19.70 13.61 9.65
C LEU A 94 19.52 15.10 10.00
N GLY A 95 18.49 15.75 9.47
CA GLY A 95 18.17 17.13 9.82
C GLY A 95 17.77 17.32 11.26
N ARG A 96 16.93 16.42 11.78
CA ARG A 96 16.56 16.41 13.20
C ARG A 96 17.77 16.17 14.10
N LEU A 97 18.61 15.19 13.76
CA LEU A 97 19.82 14.88 14.52
C LEU A 97 20.82 16.04 14.53
N ASN A 98 20.92 16.78 13.43
CA ASN A 98 21.82 17.92 13.30
C ASN A 98 21.20 19.26 13.72
N GLY A 99 19.96 19.30 14.23
CA GLY A 99 19.27 20.54 14.59
C GLY A 99 18.95 21.47 13.41
N LYS A 100 19.01 20.96 12.16
CA LYS A 100 18.78 21.70 10.91
C LYS A 100 17.45 21.33 10.25
N GLU A 101 16.44 21.00 11.05
CA GLU A 101 15.15 20.50 10.58
C GLU A 101 14.46 21.49 9.62
N GLU A 102 14.44 22.78 9.97
CA GLU A 102 13.76 23.80 9.17
C GLU A 102 14.40 24.00 7.78
N GLN A 103 15.73 23.98 7.72
CA GLN A 103 16.48 24.17 6.47
C GLN A 103 16.25 22.99 5.52
N ILE A 104 16.26 21.77 6.05
CA ILE A 104 16.05 20.55 5.27
C ILE A 104 14.60 20.43 4.80
N ASN A 105 13.62 20.79 5.63
CA ASN A 105 12.23 20.81 5.21
C ASN A 105 11.98 21.82 4.08
N LYS A 106 12.57 23.02 4.16
CA LYS A 106 12.50 24.03 3.09
C LYS A 106 13.11 23.51 1.78
N GLU A 107 14.23 22.80 1.84
CA GLU A 107 14.90 22.25 0.66
C GLU A 107 14.11 21.09 0.03
N ILE A 108 13.52 20.21 0.83
CA ILE A 108 12.65 19.12 0.36
C ILE A 108 11.42 19.71 -0.34
N GLU A 109 10.79 20.73 0.24
CA GLU A 109 9.64 21.41 -0.37
C GLU A 109 10.03 22.14 -1.67
N ARG A 110 11.22 22.73 -1.74
CA ARG A 110 11.75 23.30 -2.98
C ARG A 110 11.92 22.24 -4.06
N LYS A 111 12.55 21.11 -3.75
CA LYS A 111 12.72 19.98 -4.70
C LYS A 111 11.38 19.46 -5.21
N ARG A 112 10.39 19.30 -4.33
CA ARG A 112 9.04 18.89 -4.72
C ARG A 112 8.42 19.88 -5.70
N LYS A 113 8.50 21.19 -5.41
CA LYS A 113 8.03 22.24 -6.33
C LYS A 113 8.77 22.18 -7.66
N ASP A 114 10.08 22.03 -7.65
CA ASP A 114 10.89 21.93 -8.88
C ASP A 114 10.53 20.68 -9.70
N THR A 115 10.27 19.54 -9.07
CA THR A 115 9.81 18.32 -9.77
C THR A 115 8.42 18.52 -10.38
N ILE A 116 7.52 19.22 -9.70
CA ILE A 116 6.17 19.53 -10.20
C ILE A 116 6.24 20.52 -11.37
N ILE A 117 7.05 21.57 -11.24
CA ILE A 117 7.18 22.66 -12.22
C ILE A 117 7.92 22.17 -13.48
N ASN A 118 9.04 21.46 -13.31
CA ASN A 118 9.85 21.00 -14.44
C ASN A 118 9.32 19.67 -15.04
N GLY A 119 8.47 18.95 -14.30
CA GLY A 119 7.78 17.75 -14.74
C GLY A 119 8.70 16.60 -15.18
N LYS A 120 8.09 15.49 -15.62
CA LYS A 120 8.77 14.29 -16.14
C LYS A 120 9.59 14.56 -17.41
N TRP A 121 9.31 15.65 -18.11
CA TRP A 121 9.89 15.98 -19.43
C TRP A 121 10.85 17.17 -19.41
N GLY A 122 11.09 17.80 -18.25
CA GLY A 122 12.10 18.85 -18.11
C GLY A 122 11.83 20.14 -18.88
N ILE A 123 10.57 20.46 -19.18
CA ILE A 123 10.22 21.63 -19.99
C ILE A 123 10.11 22.86 -19.09
N GLN A 124 11.04 23.81 -19.27
CA GLN A 124 11.02 25.11 -18.59
C GLN A 124 10.44 26.19 -19.49
N PHE A 125 9.34 26.81 -19.07
CA PHE A 125 8.77 27.97 -19.76
C PHE A 125 9.48 29.24 -19.29
N ILE A 126 10.14 29.95 -20.22
CA ILE A 126 10.71 31.28 -19.97
C ILE A 126 9.61 32.31 -20.25
N LYS A 127 9.41 33.27 -19.34
CA LYS A 127 8.48 34.39 -19.54
C LYS A 127 8.99 35.23 -20.72
N GLY A 128 8.28 35.20 -21.84
CA GLY A 128 8.50 36.13 -22.94
C GLY A 128 7.96 37.50 -22.56
N ASP A 129 8.85 38.46 -22.32
CA ASP A 129 8.50 39.88 -22.37
C ASP A 129 8.85 40.44 -23.76
N VAL A 130 8.18 41.52 -24.14
CA VAL A 130 8.54 42.27 -25.35
C VAL A 130 9.58 43.32 -24.99
N LEU A 131 10.61 43.45 -25.85
CA LEU A 131 11.56 44.56 -25.78
C LEU A 131 10.78 45.87 -25.91
N GLN A 132 10.93 46.76 -24.93
CA GLN A 132 10.47 48.15 -25.00
C GLN A 132 11.44 48.99 -25.84
#